data_AF-A0A7W0RZT1-F1
#
_entry.id   AF-A0A7W0RZT1-F1
#
_cell.length_a   1.000
_cell.length_b   1.000
_cell.length_c   1.000
_cell.angle_alpha   90.00
_cell.angle_beta   90.00
_cell.angle_gamma   90.00
#
_symmetry.space_group_name_H-M   'P 1'
#
loop_
_entity.id
_entity.type
_entity.pdbx_description
1 polymer ?
#
loop_
_entity_poly.entity_id
_entity_poly.type
_entity_poly.pdbx_seq_one_letter_code
_entity_poly.pdbx_strand_id
1 'polypeptide(L)'
;RLRRRGDGAGVSSVRGVFQTSDDLWVAISAATDETASRFFAAVGRDDLLADPRFATSESRLANREELHEALVPEFRRFRRGEILELAAAQRLTIGPVLDVLDALADEHYRARETIVEMEDGVVLQNVVPRLSSTPGAIRLPAPELGEHNAEVYGELGVGAEELARLREEGVI
;
A
#
# COMPACT_ATOMS: atom_id res chain seq x y z
N ARG A 1 24.91 11.54 7.49
CA ARG A 1 24.49 11.70 6.08
C ARG A 1 23.33 10.76 5.81
N LEU A 2 22.11 11.27 5.64
CA LEU A 2 20.95 10.48 5.23
C LEU A 2 21.17 10.04 3.77
N ARG A 3 21.25 8.72 3.52
CA ARG A 3 21.31 8.17 2.16
C ARG A 3 19.87 7.97 1.67
N ARG A 4 19.55 8.40 0.44
CA ARG A 4 18.28 8.01 -0.20
C ARG A 4 18.27 6.49 -0.33
N ARG A 5 17.25 5.83 0.22
CA ARG A 5 17.09 4.38 0.13
C ARG A 5 16.16 3.92 -1.01
N GLY A 6 15.38 4.83 -1.60
CA GLY A 6 14.43 4.50 -2.65
C GLY A 6 13.41 3.44 -2.21
N ASP A 7 12.93 2.64 -3.15
CA ASP A 7 12.19 1.39 -2.94
C ASP A 7 13.02 0.28 -2.25
N GLY A 8 14.34 0.42 -2.22
CA GLY A 8 15.28 -0.50 -1.56
C GLY A 8 15.44 -0.27 -0.05
N ALA A 9 14.42 -0.61 0.77
CA ALA A 9 14.70 -0.92 2.18
C ALA A 9 15.55 -2.20 2.23
N GLY A 10 16.73 -2.16 2.87
CA GLY A 10 17.80 -3.18 2.82
C GLY A 10 17.50 -4.53 3.50
N VAL A 11 16.32 -5.10 3.23
CA VAL A 11 15.85 -6.37 3.78
C VAL A 11 15.69 -7.44 2.69
N SER A 12 15.63 -7.06 1.40
CA SER A 12 15.48 -7.99 0.26
C SER A 12 16.60 -7.81 -0.77
N SER A 13 17.15 -8.92 -1.25
CA SER A 13 18.24 -8.94 -2.24
C SER A 13 17.77 -8.62 -3.67
N VAL A 14 16.52 -8.92 -4.00
CA VAL A 14 15.82 -8.42 -5.20
C VAL A 14 14.59 -7.66 -4.75
N ARG A 15 14.51 -6.36 -5.06
CA ARG A 15 13.35 -5.53 -4.76
C ARG A 15 13.26 -4.39 -5.75
N GLY A 16 12.06 -4.08 -6.19
CA GLY A 16 11.82 -2.83 -6.89
C GLY A 16 10.42 -2.71 -7.47
N VAL A 17 10.18 -1.58 -8.10
CA VAL A 17 8.99 -1.33 -8.92
C VAL A 17 9.37 -1.25 -10.39
N PHE A 18 8.63 -1.93 -11.25
CA PHE A 18 8.93 -2.04 -12.67
C PHE A 18 7.70 -1.73 -13.51
N GLN A 19 7.92 -0.96 -14.57
CA GLN A 19 6.87 -0.64 -15.53
C GLN A 19 6.76 -1.75 -16.57
N THR A 20 5.53 -2.14 -16.86
CA THR A 20 5.17 -3.17 -17.83
C THR A 20 4.90 -2.58 -19.21
N SER A 21 4.65 -3.43 -20.21
CA SER A 21 4.45 -3.02 -21.62
C SER A 21 3.19 -2.19 -21.86
N ASP A 22 2.18 -2.33 -20.99
CA ASP A 22 0.92 -1.58 -20.98
C ASP A 22 0.97 -0.35 -20.05
N ASP A 23 2.18 0.12 -19.74
CA ASP A 23 2.49 1.30 -18.91
C ASP A 23 1.99 1.25 -17.45
N LEU A 24 1.49 0.09 -17.02
CA LEU A 24 1.14 -0.19 -15.63
C LEU A 24 2.37 -0.70 -14.85
N TRP A 25 2.27 -0.73 -13.53
CA TRP A 25 3.40 -1.01 -12.65
C TRP A 25 3.18 -2.24 -11.78
N VAL A 26 4.27 -2.96 -11.51
CA VAL A 26 4.32 -4.07 -10.55
C VAL A 26 5.46 -3.88 -9.56
N ALA A 27 5.29 -4.40 -8.35
CA ALA A 27 6.31 -4.45 -7.32
C ALA A 27 6.74 -5.89 -7.08
N ILE A 28 8.04 -6.11 -6.90
CA ILE A 28 8.62 -7.44 -6.63
C ILE A 28 9.43 -7.44 -5.34
N SER A 29 9.43 -8.59 -4.65
CA SER A 29 10.32 -8.87 -3.54
C SER A 29 10.82 -10.32 -3.57
N ALA A 30 12.11 -10.54 -3.80
CA ALA A 30 12.78 -11.85 -3.69
C ALA A 30 13.99 -11.71 -2.76
N ALA A 31 13.81 -12.05 -1.48
CA ALA A 31 14.79 -11.72 -0.45
C ALA A 31 15.95 -12.73 -0.38
N THR A 32 15.66 -14.01 -0.56
CA THR A 32 16.61 -15.12 -0.42
C THR A 32 17.21 -15.54 -1.76
N ASP A 33 18.34 -16.24 -1.74
CA ASP A 33 18.93 -16.83 -2.95
C ASP A 33 17.97 -17.77 -3.68
N GLU A 34 17.20 -18.57 -2.93
CA GLU A 34 16.19 -19.46 -3.50
C GLU A 34 15.08 -18.69 -4.24
N THR A 35 14.54 -17.65 -3.62
CA THR A 35 13.46 -16.85 -4.24
C THR A 35 13.97 -16.02 -5.41
N ALA A 36 15.19 -15.49 -5.34
CA ALA A 36 15.85 -14.79 -6.43
C ALA A 36 16.14 -15.73 -7.62
N SER A 37 16.63 -16.94 -7.35
CA SER A 37 16.91 -17.92 -8.39
C SER A 37 15.65 -18.32 -9.15
N ARG A 38 14.55 -18.60 -8.43
CA ARG A 38 13.25 -18.89 -9.05
C ARG A 38 12.72 -17.72 -9.86
N PHE A 39 12.90 -16.49 -9.36
CA PHE A 39 12.52 -15.29 -10.11
C PHE A 39 13.31 -15.15 -11.41
N PHE A 40 14.63 -15.23 -11.36
CA PHE A 40 15.47 -15.09 -12.56
C PHE A 40 15.17 -16.15 -13.60
N ALA A 41 15.00 -17.42 -13.19
CA ALA A 41 14.58 -18.48 -14.09
C ALA A 41 13.23 -18.18 -14.75
N ALA A 42 12.25 -17.67 -13.99
CA ALA A 42 10.91 -17.36 -14.51
C ALA A 42 10.91 -16.22 -15.53
N VAL A 43 11.81 -15.24 -15.40
CA VAL A 43 11.96 -14.14 -16.38
C VAL A 43 13.02 -14.42 -17.46
N GLY A 44 13.58 -15.65 -17.49
CA GLY A 44 14.56 -16.07 -18.48
C GLY A 44 15.93 -15.40 -18.33
N ARG A 45 16.32 -15.08 -17.10
CA ARG A 45 17.56 -14.38 -16.74
C ARG A 45 18.50 -15.20 -15.85
N ASP A 46 18.61 -16.49 -16.12
CA ASP A 46 19.59 -17.37 -15.45
C ASP A 46 21.04 -16.86 -15.59
N ASP A 47 21.33 -16.04 -16.61
CA ASP A 47 22.62 -15.35 -16.77
C ASP A 47 22.96 -14.46 -15.57
N LEU A 48 21.96 -13.86 -14.90
CA LEU A 48 22.18 -13.03 -13.72
C LEU A 48 22.67 -13.87 -12.53
N LEU A 49 22.27 -15.14 -12.43
CA LEU A 49 22.81 -16.04 -11.38
C LEU A 49 24.28 -16.40 -11.62
N ALA A 50 24.72 -16.41 -12.87
CA ALA A 50 26.11 -16.68 -13.23
C ALA A 50 27.01 -15.44 -13.07
N ASP A 51 26.44 -14.23 -13.05
CA ASP A 51 27.17 -12.99 -12.83
C ASP A 51 27.58 -12.86 -11.35
N PRO A 52 28.88 -12.76 -11.02
CA PRO A 52 29.35 -12.59 -9.64
C PRO A 52 28.74 -11.39 -8.90
N ARG A 53 28.25 -10.38 -9.63
CA ARG A 53 27.56 -9.22 -9.04
C ARG A 53 26.19 -9.60 -8.47
N PHE A 54 25.53 -10.64 -9.00
CA PHE A 54 24.16 -10.99 -8.62
C PHE A 54 23.97 -12.44 -8.11
N ALA A 55 25.06 -13.21 -8.06
CA ALA A 55 25.04 -14.61 -7.62
C ALA A 55 24.53 -14.82 -6.19
N THR A 56 24.86 -13.94 -5.24
CA THR A 56 24.48 -14.09 -3.82
C THR A 56 23.58 -12.95 -3.34
N SER A 57 22.85 -13.18 -2.26
CA SER A 57 21.98 -12.15 -1.66
C SER A 57 22.78 -10.91 -1.26
N GLU A 58 23.99 -11.08 -0.75
CA GLU A 58 24.90 -9.99 -0.41
C GLU A 58 25.37 -9.22 -1.65
N SER A 59 25.78 -9.94 -2.70
CA SER A 59 26.24 -9.30 -3.93
C SER A 59 25.12 -8.52 -4.62
N ARG A 60 23.90 -9.08 -4.68
CA ARG A 60 22.73 -8.38 -5.23
C ARG A 60 22.37 -7.13 -4.44
N LEU A 61 22.46 -7.18 -3.11
CA LEU A 61 22.20 -6.00 -2.29
C LEU A 61 23.26 -4.90 -2.52
N ALA A 62 24.52 -5.29 -2.69
CA ALA A 62 25.61 -4.36 -2.99
C ALA A 62 25.49 -3.74 -4.39
N ASN A 63 24.95 -4.48 -5.37
CA ASN A 63 24.78 -4.07 -6.77
C ASN A 63 23.30 -3.85 -7.15
N ARG A 64 22.49 -3.40 -6.20
CA ARG A 64 21.02 -3.35 -6.35
C ARG A 64 20.55 -2.44 -7.48
N GLU A 65 21.28 -1.35 -7.73
CA GLU A 65 20.93 -0.35 -8.75
C GLU A 65 21.23 -0.93 -10.13
N GLU A 66 22.39 -1.56 -10.30
CA GLU A 66 22.74 -2.28 -11.52
C GLU A 66 21.80 -3.46 -11.79
N LEU A 67 21.39 -4.18 -10.75
CA LEU A 67 20.41 -5.25 -10.87
C LEU A 67 19.04 -4.72 -11.32
N HIS A 68 18.59 -3.60 -10.73
CA HIS A 68 17.34 -2.97 -11.10
C HIS A 68 17.35 -2.60 -12.59
N GLU A 69 18.37 -1.87 -13.05
CA GLU A 69 18.52 -1.49 -14.46
C GLU A 69 18.57 -2.71 -15.39
N ALA A 70 19.23 -3.80 -14.98
CA ALA A 70 19.26 -5.03 -15.76
C ALA A 70 17.90 -5.73 -15.88
N LEU A 71 16.96 -5.49 -14.96
CA LEU A 71 15.62 -6.08 -14.93
C LEU A 71 14.57 -5.19 -15.63
N VAL A 72 14.77 -3.87 -15.71
CA VAL A 72 13.81 -2.94 -16.35
C VAL A 72 13.37 -3.41 -17.75
N PRO A 73 14.27 -3.82 -18.67
CA PRO A 73 13.87 -4.29 -20.00
C PRO A 73 13.01 -5.56 -19.97
N GLU A 74 13.18 -6.43 -18.97
CA GLU A 74 12.46 -7.69 -18.91
C GLU A 74 10.98 -7.48 -18.57
N PHE A 75 10.68 -6.55 -17.67
CA PHE A 75 9.28 -6.23 -17.33
C PHE A 75 8.53 -5.57 -18.48
N ARG A 76 9.23 -4.88 -19.38
CA ARG A 76 8.64 -4.33 -20.62
C ARG A 76 8.22 -5.38 -21.63
N ARG A 77 8.52 -6.67 -21.41
CA ARG A 77 8.12 -7.78 -22.28
C ARG A 77 6.73 -8.33 -21.95
N PHE A 78 6.18 -7.97 -20.79
CA PHE A 78 4.91 -8.46 -20.27
C PHE A 78 3.92 -7.33 -20.12
N ARG A 79 2.62 -7.60 -20.27
CA ARG A 79 1.56 -6.77 -19.68
C ARG A 79 1.47 -7.04 -18.18
N ARG A 80 0.92 -6.09 -17.39
CA ARG A 80 0.72 -6.27 -15.95
C ARG A 80 -0.03 -7.57 -15.62
N GLY A 81 -1.08 -7.90 -16.35
CA GLY A 81 -1.84 -9.14 -16.15
C GLY A 81 -0.99 -10.41 -16.35
N GLU A 82 -0.21 -10.46 -17.43
CA GLU A 82 0.61 -11.63 -17.81
C GLU A 82 1.69 -11.92 -16.76
N ILE A 83 2.38 -10.88 -16.25
CA ILE A 83 3.41 -11.08 -15.23
C ILE A 83 2.80 -11.48 -13.87
N LEU A 84 1.59 -11.04 -13.55
CA LEU A 84 0.88 -11.46 -12.33
C LEU A 84 0.40 -12.91 -12.42
N GLU A 85 -0.09 -13.35 -13.58
CA GLU A 85 -0.41 -14.77 -13.83
C GLU A 85 0.83 -15.65 -13.71
N LEU A 86 1.96 -15.22 -14.31
CA LEU A 86 3.24 -15.90 -14.17
C LEU A 86 3.66 -15.99 -12.70
N ALA A 87 3.54 -14.88 -11.96
CA ALA A 87 3.89 -14.82 -10.55
C ALA A 87 3.04 -15.78 -9.70
N ALA A 88 1.72 -15.86 -9.96
CA ALA A 88 0.84 -16.80 -9.29
C ALA A 88 1.23 -18.26 -9.60
N ALA A 89 1.41 -18.59 -10.88
CA ALA A 89 1.78 -19.94 -11.33
C ALA A 89 3.14 -20.39 -10.76
N GLN A 90 4.10 -19.48 -10.73
CA GLN A 90 5.46 -19.72 -10.26
C GLN A 90 5.65 -19.33 -8.79
N ARG A 91 4.59 -19.06 -8.02
CA ARG A 91 4.65 -18.64 -6.59
C ARG A 91 5.77 -17.62 -6.33
N LEU A 92 5.81 -16.56 -7.13
CA LEU A 92 6.69 -15.42 -6.99
C LEU A 92 5.97 -14.30 -6.26
N THR A 93 6.72 -13.53 -5.47
CA THR A 93 6.16 -12.38 -4.74
C THR A 93 6.20 -11.15 -5.65
N ILE A 94 5.29 -11.11 -6.62
CA ILE A 94 5.05 -9.96 -7.49
C ILE A 94 3.59 -9.54 -7.31
N GLY A 95 3.36 -8.25 -7.06
CA GLY A 95 2.02 -7.68 -6.90
C GLY A 95 1.84 -6.43 -7.75
N PRO A 96 0.59 -6.06 -8.08
CA PRO A 96 0.31 -4.83 -8.79
C PRO A 96 0.65 -3.62 -7.90
N VAL A 97 1.15 -2.55 -8.51
CA VAL A 97 1.09 -1.22 -7.91
C VAL A 97 -0.27 -0.63 -8.28
N LEU A 98 -1.11 -0.46 -7.27
CA LEU A 98 -2.46 0.09 -7.43
C LEU A 98 -2.44 1.59 -7.19
N ASP A 99 -3.18 2.34 -8.01
CA ASP A 99 -3.60 3.69 -7.66
C ASP A 99 -4.87 3.67 -6.79
N VAL A 100 -5.43 4.84 -6.51
CA VAL A 100 -6.63 4.96 -5.67
C VAL A 100 -7.85 4.30 -6.31
N LEU A 101 -8.04 4.44 -7.63
CA LEU A 101 -9.20 3.88 -8.33
C LEU A 101 -9.09 2.36 -8.46
N ASP A 102 -7.88 1.89 -8.78
CA ASP A 102 -7.52 0.47 -8.76
C ASP A 102 -7.82 -0.14 -7.38
N ALA A 103 -7.40 0.52 -6.29
CA ALA A 103 -7.62 0.03 -4.92
C ALA A 103 -9.11 0.01 -4.50
N LEU A 104 -9.93 0.94 -4.97
CA LEU A 104 -11.38 0.96 -4.73
C LEU A 104 -12.12 -0.15 -5.50
N ALA A 105 -11.61 -0.52 -6.67
CA ALA A 105 -12.16 -1.58 -7.52
C ALA A 105 -11.64 -2.98 -7.15
N ASP A 106 -10.50 -3.08 -6.47
CA ASP A 106 -9.82 -4.34 -6.16
C ASP A 106 -10.68 -5.29 -5.32
N GLU A 107 -10.82 -6.53 -5.78
CA GLU A 107 -11.66 -7.56 -5.16
C GLU A 107 -11.20 -7.88 -3.74
N HIS A 108 -9.90 -7.91 -3.49
CA HIS A 108 -9.36 -8.21 -2.17
C HIS A 108 -9.64 -7.06 -1.19
N TYR A 109 -9.52 -5.81 -1.63
CA TYR A 109 -9.84 -4.63 -0.81
C TYR A 109 -11.34 -4.59 -0.46
N ARG A 110 -12.21 -4.91 -1.42
CA ARG A 110 -13.67 -5.00 -1.22
C ARG A 110 -14.05 -6.14 -0.28
N ALA A 111 -13.55 -7.35 -0.53
CA ALA A 111 -13.78 -8.52 0.32
C ALA A 111 -13.27 -8.30 1.75
N ARG A 112 -12.24 -7.46 1.90
CA ARG A 112 -11.68 -7.08 3.19
C ARG A 112 -12.31 -5.82 3.76
N GLU A 113 -13.30 -5.18 3.14
CA GLU A 113 -13.90 -3.94 3.67
C GLU A 113 -12.83 -2.94 4.14
N THR A 114 -11.67 -2.90 3.46
CA THR A 114 -10.54 -2.06 3.87
C THR A 114 -10.89 -0.58 3.68
N ILE A 115 -11.74 -0.32 2.70
CA ILE A 115 -12.37 0.95 2.40
C ILE A 115 -13.88 0.70 2.45
N VAL A 116 -14.60 1.58 3.13
CA VAL A 116 -16.06 1.52 3.29
C VAL A 116 -16.68 2.82 2.84
N GLU A 117 -17.96 2.76 2.47
CA GLU A 117 -18.78 3.91 2.15
C GLU A 117 -19.83 4.08 3.26
N MET A 118 -19.89 5.27 3.85
CA MET A 118 -20.86 5.64 4.87
C MET A 118 -22.23 5.93 4.26
N GLU A 119 -23.27 6.01 5.09
CA GLU A 119 -24.65 6.29 4.63
C GLU A 119 -24.79 7.64 3.91
N ASP A 120 -23.95 8.62 4.25
CA ASP A 120 -23.87 9.94 3.62
C ASP A 120 -23.04 9.95 2.32
N GLY A 121 -22.55 8.77 1.88
CA GLY A 121 -21.74 8.59 0.67
C GLY A 121 -20.25 8.88 0.86
N VAL A 122 -19.79 9.20 2.08
CA VAL A 122 -18.36 9.42 2.33
C VAL A 122 -17.59 8.08 2.27
N VAL A 123 -16.60 8.02 1.39
CA VAL A 123 -15.71 6.86 1.24
C VAL A 123 -14.46 7.07 2.09
N LEU A 124 -14.17 6.15 3.00
CA LEU A 124 -13.04 6.25 3.91
C LEU A 124 -12.42 4.89 4.25
N GLN A 125 -11.18 4.92 4.75
CA GLN A 125 -10.51 3.75 5.27
C GLN A 125 -11.26 3.22 6.50
N ASN A 126 -11.51 1.92 6.54
CA ASN A 126 -12.15 1.26 7.67
C ASN A 126 -11.19 1.11 8.86
N VAL A 127 -11.73 0.76 10.03
CA VAL A 127 -10.99 0.61 11.27
C VAL A 127 -10.00 -0.55 11.17
N VAL A 128 -8.73 -0.27 11.48
CA VAL A 128 -7.65 -1.26 11.53
C VAL A 128 -6.92 -1.20 12.89
N PRO A 129 -6.48 -2.33 13.46
CA PRO A 129 -6.67 -3.71 12.98
C PRO A 129 -8.08 -4.25 13.24
N ARG A 130 -8.48 -5.31 12.52
CA ARG A 130 -9.72 -6.04 12.82
C ARG A 130 -9.48 -7.07 13.91
N LEU A 131 -10.29 -6.99 14.95
CA LEU A 131 -10.25 -7.89 16.10
C LEU A 131 -11.46 -8.82 16.04
N SER A 132 -11.25 -10.12 16.25
CA SER A 132 -12.33 -11.11 16.17
C SER A 132 -13.38 -10.95 17.28
N SER A 133 -12.97 -10.55 18.49
CA SER A 133 -13.86 -10.45 19.65
C SER A 133 -14.45 -9.05 19.82
N THR A 134 -13.76 -8.02 19.35
CA THR A 134 -14.18 -6.61 19.47
C THR A 134 -13.91 -5.87 18.16
N PRO A 135 -14.62 -6.19 17.06
CA PRO A 135 -14.44 -5.49 15.80
C PRO A 135 -14.65 -3.99 15.98
N GLY A 136 -13.72 -3.17 15.48
CA GLY A 136 -13.93 -1.74 15.38
C GLY A 136 -14.99 -1.40 14.33
N ALA A 137 -15.70 -0.29 14.52
CA ALA A 137 -16.68 0.21 13.57
C ALA A 137 -16.67 1.75 13.56
N ILE A 138 -16.85 2.33 12.37
CA ILE A 138 -17.18 3.75 12.24
C ILE A 138 -18.69 3.85 12.47
N ARG A 139 -19.09 4.54 13.55
CA ARG A 139 -20.49 4.52 14.03
C ARG A 139 -21.30 5.74 13.61
N LEU A 140 -20.63 6.86 13.36
CA LEU A 140 -21.25 8.14 13.05
C LEU A 140 -20.44 8.81 11.94
N PRO A 141 -21.08 9.63 11.09
CA PRO A 141 -20.37 10.53 10.19
C PRO A 141 -19.54 11.54 11.00
N ALA A 142 -18.68 12.28 10.31
CA ALA A 142 -17.97 13.39 10.94
C ALA A 142 -19.00 14.45 11.36
N PRO A 143 -18.93 14.98 12.60
CA PRO A 143 -19.89 15.98 13.03
C PRO A 143 -19.69 17.31 12.32
N GLU A 144 -20.78 18.04 12.18
CA GLU A 144 -20.75 19.42 11.74
C GLU A 144 -20.07 20.32 12.78
N LEU A 145 -19.60 21.49 12.33
CA LEU A 145 -18.96 22.45 13.23
C LEU A 145 -19.94 22.88 14.33
N GLY A 146 -19.60 22.56 15.58
CA GLY A 146 -20.40 22.91 16.75
C GLY A 146 -21.61 22.01 17.01
N GLU A 147 -21.77 20.88 16.30
CA GLU A 147 -22.90 19.95 16.46
C GLU A 147 -23.11 19.52 17.92
N HIS A 148 -22.02 19.22 18.63
CA HIS A 148 -22.06 18.75 20.01
C HIS A 148 -21.93 19.86 21.06
N ASN A 149 -21.97 21.15 20.68
CA ASN A 149 -21.76 22.25 21.64
C ASN A 149 -22.80 22.19 22.77
N ALA A 150 -24.08 22.03 22.46
CA ALA A 150 -25.13 22.01 23.47
C ALA A 150 -25.00 20.82 24.46
N GLU A 151 -24.58 19.66 23.96
CA GLU A 151 -24.34 18.46 24.77
C GLU A 151 -23.15 18.69 25.71
N VAL A 152 -21.98 19.01 25.17
CA VAL A 152 -20.73 19.12 25.93
C VAL A 152 -20.78 20.29 26.93
N TYR A 153 -21.28 21.47 26.52
CA TYR A 153 -21.41 22.59 27.45
C TYR A 153 -22.50 22.35 28.50
N GLY A 154 -23.56 21.63 28.16
CA GLY A 154 -24.58 21.20 29.11
C GLY A 154 -24.03 20.30 30.21
N GLU A 155 -23.15 19.35 29.87
CA GLU A 155 -22.43 18.51 30.86
C GLU A 155 -21.54 19.34 31.80
N LEU A 156 -21.06 20.50 31.35
CA LEU A 156 -20.25 21.43 32.13
C LEU A 156 -21.08 22.43 32.94
N GLY A 157 -22.42 22.33 32.89
CA GLY A 157 -23.35 23.19 33.63
C GLY A 157 -23.66 24.53 32.96
N VAL A 158 -23.30 24.70 31.68
CA VAL A 158 -23.66 25.88 30.89
C VAL A 158 -25.11 25.73 30.43
N GLY A 159 -25.99 26.59 30.92
CA GLY A 159 -27.40 26.60 30.55
C GLY A 159 -27.66 27.07 29.12
N ALA A 160 -28.87 26.83 28.62
CA ALA A 160 -29.26 27.21 27.26
C ALA A 160 -29.17 28.73 27.00
N GLU A 161 -29.45 29.55 28.00
CA GLU A 161 -29.36 31.02 27.90
C GLU A 161 -27.90 31.50 27.74
N GLU A 162 -26.99 30.94 28.53
CA GLU A 162 -25.57 31.22 28.45
C GLU A 162 -25.01 30.77 27.10
N LEU A 163 -25.40 29.58 26.63
CA LEU A 163 -24.99 29.05 25.34
C LEU A 163 -25.47 29.92 24.18
N ALA A 164 -26.70 30.45 24.25
CA ALA A 164 -27.22 31.38 23.26
C ALA A 164 -26.40 32.67 23.23
N ARG A 165 -26.03 33.22 24.41
CA ARG A 165 -25.18 34.42 24.50
C ARG A 165 -23.80 34.18 23.89
N LEU A 166 -23.18 33.03 24.18
CA LEU A 166 -21.86 32.68 23.61
C LEU A 166 -21.89 32.57 22.08
N ARG A 167 -23.00 32.06 21.49
CA ARG A 167 -23.21 32.06 20.04
C ARG A 167 -23.34 33.46 19.46
N GLU A 168 -24.11 34.33 20.12
CA GLU A 168 -24.28 35.73 19.67
C GLU A 168 -22.97 36.52 19.74
N GLU A 169 -22.13 36.23 20.72
CA GLU A 169 -20.80 36.83 20.89
C GLU A 169 -19.74 36.25 19.93
N GLY A 170 -20.06 35.18 19.19
CA GLY A 170 -19.13 34.50 18.27
C GLY A 170 -18.01 33.73 18.99
N VAL A 171 -18.23 33.36 20.26
CA VAL A 171 -17.30 32.56 21.06
C VAL A 171 -17.39 31.07 20.65
N ILE A 172 -18.57 30.62 20.24
CA ILE A 172 -18.87 29.25 19.78
C ILE A 172 -19.71 29.23 18.50
#